data_AF-A0A0M9ECY5-F1
#
_entry.id   AF-A0A0M9ECY5-F1
#
_cell.length_a   1.000
_cell.length_b   1.000
_cell.length_c   1.000
_cell.angle_alpha   90.00
_cell.angle_beta   90.00
_cell.angle_gamma   90.00
#
_symmetry.space_group_name_H-M   'P 1'
#
loop_
_entity.id
_entity.type
_entity.pdbx_description
1 polymer ?
#
loop_
_entity_poly.entity_id
_entity_poly.type
_entity_poly.pdbx_seq_one_letter_code
_entity_poly.pdbx_strand_id
1 'polypeptide(L)' 'MAGQASARAKGKLGGRPKILDDKKIAFAKTMHKNKDISVNDICKTLNIGNTTFYRYINYEGKRTV' A
#
# COMPACT_ATOMS: atom_id res chain seq x y z
N MET A 1 29.72 0.38 -10.96
CA MET A 1 28.35 -0.11 -10.72
C MET A 1 28.12 -1.37 -11.55
N ALA A 2 28.07 -2.57 -10.96
CA ALA A 2 27.87 -3.83 -11.71
C ALA A 2 26.97 -4.85 -10.98
N GLY A 3 27.02 -4.89 -9.65
CA GLY A 3 26.24 -5.84 -8.84
C GLY A 3 24.73 -5.53 -8.77
N GLN A 4 24.34 -4.27 -8.61
CA GLN A 4 22.92 -3.89 -8.52
C GLN A 4 22.17 -4.12 -9.84
N ALA A 5 22.78 -3.79 -10.98
CA ALA A 5 22.19 -4.01 -12.29
C ALA A 5 21.97 -5.52 -12.56
N SER A 6 22.97 -6.34 -12.26
CA SER A 6 22.87 -7.80 -12.38
C SER A 6 21.81 -8.41 -11.45
N ALA A 7 21.63 -7.86 -10.24
CA ALA A 7 20.58 -8.28 -9.31
C ALA A 7 19.18 -7.88 -9.80
N ARG A 8 19.02 -6.66 -10.33
CA ARG A 8 17.77 -6.19 -10.94
C ARG A 8 17.39 -6.99 -12.18
N ALA A 9 18.36 -7.32 -13.04
CA ALA A 9 18.15 -8.18 -14.21
C ALA A 9 17.66 -9.59 -13.85
N LYS A 10 18.01 -10.08 -12.64
CA LYS A 10 17.50 -11.33 -12.06
C LYS A 10 16.14 -11.17 -11.35
N GLY A 11 15.46 -10.04 -11.50
CA GLY A 11 14.14 -9.78 -10.91
C GLY A 11 14.18 -9.37 -9.44
N LYS A 12 15.35 -9.13 -8.83
CA LYS A 12 15.42 -8.62 -7.45
C LYS A 12 15.15 -7.12 -7.42
N LEU A 13 13.89 -6.79 -7.15
CA LEU A 13 13.46 -5.44 -6.79
C LEU A 13 13.92 -5.18 -5.35
N GLY A 14 15.10 -4.59 -5.18
CA GLY A 14 15.58 -4.12 -3.88
C GLY A 14 14.69 -3.00 -3.31
N GLY A 15 14.69 -2.83 -1.98
CA GLY A 15 13.89 -1.81 -1.29
C GLY A 15 13.05 -2.40 -0.14
N ARG A 16 12.34 -1.54 0.60
CA ARG A 16 11.42 -1.99 1.65
C ARG A 16 10.19 -2.64 0.99
N PRO A 17 9.85 -3.89 1.34
CA PRO A 17 8.65 -4.53 0.81
C PRO A 17 7.40 -3.72 1.18
N LYS A 18 6.37 -3.80 0.33
CA LYS A 18 5.10 -3.10 0.58
C LYS A 18 4.51 -3.54 1.92
N ILE A 19 4.11 -2.55 2.71
CA ILE A 19 3.51 -2.75 4.04
C ILE A 19 2.06 -3.27 3.92
N LEU A 20 1.38 -2.94 2.83
CA LEU A 20 -0.01 -3.32 2.58
C LEU A 20 -0.11 -4.25 1.38
N ASP A 21 -0.80 -5.35 1.60
CA ASP A 21 -1.21 -6.30 0.57
C ASP A 21 -2.42 -5.77 -0.20
N ASP A 22 -2.56 -6.15 -1.46
CA ASP A 22 -3.66 -5.67 -2.32
C ASP A 22 -5.03 -6.06 -1.76
N LYS A 23 -5.15 -7.20 -1.05
CA LYS A 23 -6.38 -7.60 -0.35
C LYS A 23 -6.77 -6.64 0.76
N LYS A 24 -5.79 -6.18 1.55
CA LYS A 24 -6.02 -5.22 2.63
C LYS A 24 -6.43 -3.85 2.09
N ILE A 25 -5.88 -3.45 0.94
CA ILE A 25 -6.27 -2.20 0.26
C ILE A 25 -7.71 -2.30 -0.25
N ALA A 26 -8.09 -3.41 -0.88
CA ALA A 26 -9.47 -3.63 -1.32
C ALA A 26 -10.44 -3.58 -0.14
N PHE A 27 -10.09 -4.22 0.98
CA PHE A 27 -10.88 -4.20 2.21
C PHE A 27 -11.03 -2.79 2.80
N ALA A 28 -9.93 -2.02 2.84
CA ALA A 28 -9.94 -0.62 3.28
C ALA A 28 -10.85 0.25 2.40
N LYS A 29 -10.86 0.05 1.08
CA LYS A 29 -11.73 0.76 0.14
C LYS A 29 -13.21 0.42 0.37
N THR A 30 -13.54 -0.84 0.59
CA THR A 30 -14.91 -1.27 0.87
C THR A 30 -15.40 -0.68 2.20
N MET A 31 -14.59 -0.73 3.25
CA MET A 31 -14.92 -0.09 4.53
C MET A 31 -15.05 1.43 4.40
N HIS A 32 -14.23 2.08 3.58
CA HIS A 32 -14.33 3.53 3.36
C HIS A 32 -15.60 3.94 2.60
N LYS A 33 -16.11 3.08 1.70
CA LYS A 33 -17.41 3.31 1.04
C LYS A 33 -18.58 3.26 2.02
N ASN A 34 -18.46 2.45 3.07
CA ASN A 34 -19.43 2.40 4.16
C ASN A 34 -19.15 3.57 5.12
N LYS A 35 -19.94 4.65 4.98
CA LYS A 35 -19.74 5.90 5.74
C LYS A 35 -19.99 5.77 7.25
N ASP A 36 -20.49 4.62 7.70
CA ASP A 36 -20.78 4.34 9.10
C ASP A 36 -19.52 4.07 9.94
N ILE A 37 -18.38 3.77 9.29
CA ILE A 37 -17.13 3.43 9.98
C ILE A 37 -16.15 4.61 9.92
N SER A 38 -15.68 5.06 11.08
CA SER A 38 -14.64 6.07 11.17
C SER A 38 -13.32 5.58 10.56
N VAL A 39 -12.63 6.46 9.83
CA VAL A 39 -11.29 6.19 9.27
C VAL A 39 -10.30 5.72 10.34
N ASN A 40 -10.42 6.23 11.56
CA ASN A 40 -9.55 5.83 12.67
C ASN A 40 -9.75 4.36 13.06
N ASP A 41 -11.00 3.87 13.06
CA ASP A 41 -11.30 2.48 13.40
C ASP A 41 -10.95 1.52 12.27
N ILE A 42 -11.06 1.98 11.00
CA ILE A 42 -10.51 1.27 9.84
C ILE A 42 -8.99 1.13 9.95
N CYS A 43 -8.30 2.19 10.37
CA CYS A 43 -6.84 2.18 10.56
C CYS A 43 -6.42 1.24 11.69
N LYS A 44 -7.16 1.21 12.80
CA LYS A 44 -6.93 0.27 13.92
C LYS A 44 -7.13 -1.19 13.51
N THR A 45 -8.23 -1.49 12.81
CA THR A 45 -8.52 -2.87 12.36
C THR A 45 -7.48 -3.38 11.37
N LEU A 46 -6.96 -2.52 10.49
CA LEU A 46 -5.92 -2.86 9.53
C LEU A 46 -4.49 -2.78 10.11
N ASN A 47 -4.34 -2.25 11.33
CA ASN A 47 -3.08 -1.94 11.99
C ASN A 47 -2.15 -1.09 11.11
N ILE A 48 -2.70 0.00 10.57
CA ILE A 48 -1.99 0.97 9.73
C ILE A 48 -2.20 2.39 10.27
N GLY A 49 -1.27 3.29 9.97
CA GLY A 49 -1.46 4.71 10.28
C GLY A 49 -2.37 5.41 9.26
N ASN A 50 -3.03 6.50 9.68
CA ASN A 50 -3.86 7.36 8.82
C ASN A 50 -3.12 7.81 7.56
N THR A 51 -1.84 8.16 7.68
CA THR A 51 -0.98 8.56 6.55
C THR A 51 -0.85 7.44 5.51
N THR A 52 -0.77 6.20 5.98
CA THR A 52 -0.65 5.02 5.12
C THR A 52 -2.00 4.77 4.44
N PHE A 53 -3.10 4.82 5.18
CA PHE A 53 -4.46 4.67 4.64
C PHE A 53 -4.74 5.65 3.49
N TYR A 54 -4.56 6.96 3.72
CA TYR A 54 -4.77 7.97 2.68
C TYR A 54 -3.78 7.84 1.52
N ARG A 55 -2.55 7.42 1.80
CA ARG A 55 -1.57 7.13 0.73
C ARG A 55 -2.04 6.02 -0.19
N TYR A 56 -2.83 5.04 0.26
CA TYR A 56 -3.34 3.98 -0.62
C TYR A 56 -4.73 4.28 -1.20
N ILE A 57 -5.58 5.06 -0.51
CA ILE A 57 -6.88 5.48 -1.04
C ILE A 57 -6.73 6.57 -2.10
N ASN A 58 -5.84 7.55 -1.88
CA ASN A 58 -5.62 8.65 -2.82
C ASN A 58 -4.65 8.27 -3.97
N TYR A 59 -4.02 7.10 -3.90
CA TYR A 59 -3.14 6.58 -4.96
C TYR A 59 -3.95 5.81 -6.00
N GLU A 60 -5.04 6.41 -6.46
CA GLU A 60 -5.76 6.01 -7.66
C GLU A 60 -4.92 6.46 -8.87
N GLY A 61 -3.98 5.61 -9.31
CA GLY A 61 -3.60 5.57 -10.72
C GLY A 61 -2.28 6.19 -11.20
N LYS A 62 -1.24 6.38 -10.37
CA LYS A 62 0.11 6.68 -10.90
C LYS A 62 1.19 5.75 -10.37
N ARG A 63 1.13 4.49 -10.83
CA ARG A 63 2.31 3.62 -10.93
C ARG A 63 3.19 4.16 -12.06
N THR A 64 3.97 5.21 -11.80
CA THR A 64 5.10 5.55 -12.68
C THR A 64 6.25 4.64 -12.28
N VAL A 65 6.62 3.77 -13.23
CA VAL A 65 7.78 2.88 -13.19
C VAL A 65 9.09 3.64 -13.13
#